data_AF-A0A7K3NIT3-F1
#
_entry.id   AF-A0A7K3NIT3-F1
#
_cell.length_a   1.000
_cell.length_b   1.000
_cell.length_c   1.000
_cell.angle_alpha   90.00
_cell.angle_beta   90.00
_cell.angle_gamma   90.00
#
_symmetry.space_group_name_H-M   'P 1'
#
loop_
_entity.id
_entity.type
_entity.pdbx_description
1 polymer ?
#
loop_
_entity_poly.entity_id
_entity_poly.type
_entity_poly.pdbx_seq_one_letter_code
_entity_poly.pdbx_strand_id
1 'polypeptide(L)'
;MQQNTCSPRLSPLPALLTAFTMLLLASSPALARSYTLPGTGQTACYDNVLLLSPCPTAGQPFYGQDGNYPGSPPAYAASGEVVADTVTGLGWQKADDGVSRYLEEARAYCEGLTLGGYSDWRLPTRMELLTIVDASRAAPATNPVFTSGNGKYWTTTLQAGDASEGWSVRFSDGLASYDGISNPYLVRCVRGPAL
;
A
#
# COMPACT_ATOMS: atom_id res chain seq x y z
N MET A 1 21.42 -0.34 95.96
CA MET A 1 21.54 0.46 94.73
C MET A 1 21.51 -0.51 93.55
N GLN A 2 20.52 -0.36 92.68
CA GLN A 2 20.30 -1.19 91.50
C GLN A 2 21.45 -1.01 90.50
N GLN A 3 21.92 -2.09 89.88
CA GLN A 3 22.55 -2.02 88.56
C GLN A 3 22.02 -3.16 87.68
N ASN A 4 21.31 -2.73 86.64
CA ASN A 4 20.87 -3.50 85.49
C ASN A 4 22.08 -3.82 84.59
N THR A 5 22.18 -5.04 84.08
CA THR A 5 22.90 -5.31 82.83
C THR A 5 22.01 -6.14 81.90
N CYS A 6 21.89 -5.64 80.67
CA CYS A 6 20.95 -6.03 79.64
C CYS A 6 21.68 -6.91 78.60
N SER A 7 21.11 -8.08 78.25
CA SER A 7 21.59 -8.94 77.16
C SER A 7 21.18 -8.39 75.78
N PRO A 8 21.96 -8.63 74.70
CA PRO A 8 21.59 -8.18 73.37
C PRO A 8 20.58 -9.13 72.72
N ARG A 9 19.51 -8.58 72.15
CA ARG A 9 18.52 -9.29 71.30
C ARG A 9 18.98 -9.26 69.84
N LEU A 10 19.16 -10.44 69.24
CA LEU A 10 19.17 -10.62 67.78
C LEU A 10 17.72 -10.71 67.30
N SER A 11 17.34 -9.85 66.35
CA SER A 11 16.04 -9.87 65.66
C SER A 11 16.11 -10.73 64.39
N PRO A 12 15.07 -11.53 64.06
CA PRO A 12 15.03 -12.32 62.85
C PRO A 12 14.58 -11.46 61.64
N LEU A 13 15.18 -11.72 60.48
CA LEU A 13 14.78 -11.14 59.19
C LEU A 13 13.47 -11.79 58.68
N PRO A 14 12.57 -11.04 58.02
CA PRO A 14 11.37 -11.63 57.42
C PRO A 14 11.68 -12.17 56.01
N ALA A 15 11.25 -13.40 55.73
CA ALA A 15 11.25 -13.96 54.38
C ALA A 15 10.05 -13.39 53.60
N LEU A 16 10.31 -12.55 52.59
CA LEU A 16 9.28 -12.13 51.63
C LEU A 16 9.10 -13.22 50.56
N LEU A 17 7.92 -13.85 50.54
CA LEU A 17 7.45 -14.64 49.39
C LEU A 17 6.93 -13.67 48.32
N THR A 18 7.65 -13.53 47.20
CA THR A 18 7.13 -12.84 46.00
C THR A 18 6.32 -13.82 45.15
N ALA A 19 5.00 -13.62 45.08
CA ALA A 19 4.14 -14.34 44.14
C ALA A 19 4.37 -13.80 42.72
N PHE A 20 4.83 -14.67 41.81
CA PHE A 20 5.04 -14.34 40.40
C PHE A 20 3.74 -14.63 39.63
N THR A 21 2.89 -13.64 39.45
CA THR A 21 1.71 -13.74 38.57
C THR A 21 2.17 -13.77 37.12
N MET A 22 2.09 -14.94 36.49
CA MET A 22 2.36 -15.15 35.08
C MET A 22 1.25 -14.48 34.26
N LEU A 23 1.53 -13.30 33.69
CA LEU A 23 0.62 -12.62 32.78
C LEU A 23 0.62 -13.37 31.44
N LEU A 24 -0.43 -14.16 31.19
CA LEU A 24 -0.68 -14.77 29.89
C LEU A 24 -0.94 -13.66 28.87
N LEU A 25 0.06 -13.35 28.04
CA LEU A 25 -0.10 -12.57 26.81
C LEU A 25 -1.00 -13.40 25.89
N ALA A 26 -2.30 -13.11 25.88
CA ALA A 26 -3.20 -13.60 24.85
C ALA A 26 -2.73 -12.98 23.52
N SER A 27 -2.05 -13.78 22.70
CA SER A 27 -1.78 -13.42 21.31
C SER A 27 -3.12 -13.39 20.58
N SER A 28 -3.67 -12.19 20.37
CA SER A 28 -4.81 -12.02 19.48
C SER A 28 -4.42 -12.62 18.11
N PRO A 29 -5.23 -13.53 17.55
CA PRO A 29 -4.98 -13.98 16.18
C PRO A 29 -5.05 -12.76 15.28
N ALA A 30 -4.01 -12.52 14.49
CA ALA A 30 -4.08 -11.55 13.41
C ALA A 30 -5.22 -12.00 12.49
N LEU A 31 -6.31 -11.24 12.45
CA LEU A 31 -7.37 -11.46 11.48
C LEU A 31 -6.72 -11.36 10.09
N ALA A 32 -6.77 -12.46 9.33
CA ALA A 32 -6.44 -12.43 7.92
C ALA A 32 -7.38 -11.42 7.26
N ARG A 33 -6.85 -10.26 6.87
CA ARG A 33 -7.64 -9.19 6.30
C ARG A 33 -7.88 -9.54 4.83
N SER A 34 -9.14 -9.81 4.48
CA SER A 34 -9.54 -9.96 3.09
C SER A 34 -9.46 -8.60 2.41
N TYR A 35 -8.63 -8.48 1.39
CA TYR A 35 -8.64 -7.36 0.45
C TYR A 35 -9.26 -7.82 -0.87
N THR A 36 -9.96 -6.91 -1.54
CA THR A 36 -10.47 -7.13 -2.89
C THR A 36 -9.54 -6.42 -3.87
N LEU A 37 -9.09 -7.14 -4.89
CA LEU A 37 -8.37 -6.52 -5.99
C LEU A 37 -9.40 -5.94 -6.98
N PRO A 38 -9.24 -4.68 -7.42
CA PRO A 38 -10.05 -4.16 -8.50
C PRO A 38 -9.74 -4.92 -9.80
N GLY A 39 -10.75 -5.02 -10.67
CA GLY A 39 -10.55 -5.33 -12.07
C GLY A 39 -9.76 -4.21 -12.75
N THR A 40 -9.29 -4.46 -13.96
CA THR A 40 -8.37 -3.55 -14.67
C THR A 40 -9.04 -2.29 -15.22
N GLY A 41 -10.38 -2.23 -15.17
CA GLY A 41 -11.18 -1.20 -15.86
C GLY A 41 -11.43 -1.49 -17.34
N GLN A 42 -10.80 -2.53 -17.92
CA GLN A 42 -11.02 -2.92 -19.31
C GLN A 42 -12.40 -3.55 -19.50
N THR A 43 -13.23 -2.95 -20.35
CA THR A 43 -14.54 -3.49 -20.73
C THR A 43 -14.64 -3.80 -22.22
N ALA A 44 -13.62 -3.45 -23.00
CA ALA A 44 -13.56 -3.74 -24.43
C ALA A 44 -12.99 -5.13 -24.71
N CYS A 45 -13.42 -5.72 -25.83
CA CYS A 45 -12.82 -6.91 -26.40
C CYS A 45 -12.30 -6.59 -27.80
N TYR A 46 -11.35 -7.37 -28.29
CA TYR A 46 -10.72 -7.16 -29.59
C TYR A 46 -10.63 -8.49 -30.37
N ASP A 47 -10.65 -8.42 -31.70
CA ASP A 47 -10.14 -9.49 -32.54
C ASP A 47 -8.67 -9.21 -32.90
N ASN A 48 -8.16 -9.79 -33.98
CA ASN A 48 -6.77 -9.57 -34.41
C ASN A 48 -6.51 -8.16 -34.99
N VAL A 49 -7.54 -7.33 -35.19
CA VAL A 49 -7.47 -6.07 -35.95
C VAL A 49 -8.27 -4.94 -35.29
N LEU A 50 -9.47 -5.22 -34.78
CA LEU A 50 -10.46 -4.20 -34.38
C LEU A 50 -11.07 -4.48 -33.01
N LEU A 51 -11.68 -3.42 -32.47
CA LEU A 51 -12.57 -3.46 -31.33
C LEU A 51 -13.83 -4.28 -31.65
N LEU A 52 -14.21 -5.17 -30.74
CA LEU A 52 -15.46 -5.93 -30.77
C LEU A 52 -16.49 -5.29 -29.83
N SER A 53 -17.65 -4.93 -30.38
CA SER A 53 -18.79 -4.41 -29.62
C SER A 53 -20.09 -5.02 -30.18
N PRO A 54 -20.76 -5.91 -29.43
CA PRO A 54 -20.44 -6.37 -28.07
C PRO A 54 -19.24 -7.33 -28.02
N CYS A 55 -18.74 -7.59 -26.81
CA CYS A 55 -17.76 -8.65 -26.57
C CYS A 55 -18.29 -10.04 -26.99
N PRO A 56 -17.42 -10.97 -27.45
CA PRO A 56 -17.80 -12.33 -27.80
C PRO A 56 -18.45 -13.07 -26.63
N THR A 57 -19.27 -14.08 -26.90
CA THR A 57 -19.87 -14.98 -25.90
C THR A 57 -19.20 -16.36 -25.90
N ALA A 58 -19.48 -17.17 -24.88
CA ALA A 58 -18.91 -18.51 -24.75
C ALA A 58 -19.07 -19.35 -26.03
N GLY A 59 -17.96 -19.92 -26.51
CA GLY A 59 -17.89 -20.70 -27.75
C GLY A 59 -17.55 -19.91 -29.01
N GLN A 60 -17.56 -18.56 -28.97
CA GLN A 60 -17.09 -17.72 -30.07
C GLN A 60 -15.57 -17.54 -30.03
N PRO A 61 -14.90 -17.32 -31.18
CA PRO A 61 -13.51 -16.88 -31.21
C PRO A 61 -13.31 -15.61 -30.38
N PHE A 62 -12.13 -15.46 -29.78
CA PHE A 62 -11.75 -14.31 -28.95
C PHE A 62 -12.60 -14.14 -27.66
N TYR A 63 -13.45 -15.11 -27.30
CA TYR A 63 -14.06 -15.14 -25.98
C TYR A 63 -13.02 -15.44 -24.89
N GLY A 64 -13.19 -14.82 -23.73
CA GLY A 64 -12.37 -15.04 -22.55
C GLY A 64 -11.38 -13.91 -22.25
N GLN A 65 -11.55 -12.76 -22.92
CA GLN A 65 -10.78 -11.55 -22.68
C GLN A 65 -11.19 -10.86 -21.38
N ASP A 66 -10.40 -9.89 -20.94
CA ASP A 66 -10.70 -9.07 -19.76
C ASP A 66 -12.05 -8.35 -19.88
N GLY A 67 -12.39 -7.84 -21.08
CA GLY A 67 -13.70 -7.25 -21.35
C GLY A 67 -14.89 -8.24 -21.20
N ASN A 68 -14.64 -9.55 -21.22
CA ASN A 68 -15.66 -10.55 -20.89
C ASN A 68 -15.84 -10.73 -19.37
N TYR A 69 -14.86 -10.34 -18.58
CA TYR A 69 -14.78 -10.55 -17.14
C TYR A 69 -14.29 -9.29 -16.42
N PRO A 70 -15.05 -8.18 -16.44
CA PRO A 70 -14.58 -6.87 -15.94
C PRO A 70 -14.24 -6.84 -14.44
N GLY A 71 -14.53 -7.91 -13.69
CA GLY A 71 -14.23 -8.03 -12.27
C GLY A 71 -14.99 -7.02 -11.41
N SER A 72 -14.41 -6.65 -10.27
CA SER A 72 -14.91 -5.55 -9.45
C SER A 72 -14.41 -4.23 -10.04
N PRO A 73 -15.26 -3.34 -10.57
CA PRO A 73 -14.79 -2.11 -11.19
C PRO A 73 -14.03 -1.24 -10.18
N PRO A 74 -12.94 -0.56 -10.59
CA PRO A 74 -12.28 0.43 -9.76
C PRO A 74 -13.27 1.49 -9.27
N ALA A 75 -13.28 1.78 -7.96
CA ALA A 75 -14.25 2.68 -7.36
C ALA A 75 -13.60 3.60 -6.34
N TYR A 76 -13.73 4.91 -6.58
CA TYR A 76 -13.01 5.96 -5.86
C TYR A 76 -13.95 7.03 -5.32
N ALA A 77 -13.67 7.51 -4.10
CA ALA A 77 -14.32 8.66 -3.50
C ALA A 77 -13.28 9.73 -3.16
N ALA A 78 -13.32 10.87 -3.85
CA ALA A 78 -12.42 11.98 -3.58
C ALA A 78 -13.00 12.94 -2.55
N SER A 79 -12.16 13.37 -1.60
CA SER A 79 -12.45 14.42 -0.63
C SER A 79 -11.22 15.28 -0.42
N GLY A 80 -11.27 16.54 -0.85
CA GLY A 80 -10.12 17.45 -0.83
C GLY A 80 -8.92 16.86 -1.58
N GLU A 81 -7.84 16.63 -0.83
CA GLU A 81 -6.53 16.16 -1.32
C GLU A 81 -6.37 14.63 -1.29
N VAL A 82 -7.41 13.90 -0.86
CA VAL A 82 -7.37 12.45 -0.65
C VAL A 82 -8.40 11.76 -1.54
N VAL A 83 -8.00 10.62 -2.11
CA VAL A 83 -8.89 9.69 -2.82
C VAL A 83 -8.98 8.41 -2.01
N ALA A 84 -10.17 8.05 -1.54
CA ALA A 84 -10.43 6.75 -0.95
C ALA A 84 -10.70 5.73 -2.06
N ASP A 85 -9.91 4.67 -2.12
CA ASP A 85 -10.18 3.48 -2.93
C ASP A 85 -11.11 2.56 -2.14
N THR A 86 -12.35 2.48 -2.59
CA THR A 86 -13.41 1.72 -1.90
C THR A 86 -13.35 0.22 -2.17
N VAL A 87 -12.49 -0.23 -3.09
CA VAL A 87 -12.27 -1.65 -3.39
C VAL A 87 -11.18 -2.23 -2.51
N THR A 88 -10.02 -1.56 -2.44
CA THR A 88 -8.88 -2.01 -1.62
C THR A 88 -8.96 -1.52 -0.17
N GLY A 89 -9.69 -0.43 0.08
CA GLY A 89 -9.73 0.26 1.37
C GLY A 89 -8.54 1.18 1.63
N LEU A 90 -7.69 1.41 0.62
CA LEU A 90 -6.54 2.30 0.71
C LEU A 90 -6.95 3.77 0.52
N GLY A 91 -6.17 4.68 1.10
CA GLY A 91 -6.24 6.11 0.81
C GLY A 91 -5.07 6.55 -0.06
N TRP A 92 -5.31 7.41 -1.02
CA TRP A 92 -4.31 7.86 -1.99
C TRP A 92 -4.20 9.37 -2.00
N GLN A 93 -2.98 9.87 -2.15
CA GLN A 93 -2.73 11.26 -2.50
C GLN A 93 -3.43 11.55 -3.82
N LYS A 94 -4.27 12.59 -3.88
CA LYS A 94 -5.08 12.91 -5.07
C LYS A 94 -4.24 13.54 -6.18
N ALA A 95 -3.44 14.53 -5.85
CA ALA A 95 -2.50 15.18 -6.76
C ALA A 95 -1.08 14.90 -6.28
N ASP A 96 -0.25 14.34 -7.16
CA ASP A 96 1.20 14.36 -6.92
C ASP A 96 1.72 15.80 -6.98
N ASP A 97 2.96 16.00 -6.54
CA ASP A 97 3.59 17.32 -6.54
C ASP A 97 4.45 17.60 -7.78
N GLY A 98 4.44 16.69 -8.77
CA GLY A 98 5.23 16.82 -10.00
C GLY A 98 6.74 16.74 -9.82
N VAL A 99 7.25 16.42 -8.61
CA VAL A 99 8.70 16.38 -8.33
C VAL A 99 9.21 14.94 -8.45
N SER A 100 10.14 14.73 -9.37
CA SER A 100 10.87 13.47 -9.48
C SER A 100 11.94 13.34 -8.39
N ARG A 101 12.05 12.15 -7.78
CA ARG A 101 12.90 11.85 -6.63
C ARG A 101 13.64 10.54 -6.82
N TYR A 102 14.81 10.39 -6.19
CA TYR A 102 15.43 9.07 -6.03
C TYR A 102 14.61 8.22 -5.06
N LEU A 103 14.79 6.89 -5.09
CA LEU A 103 13.91 5.98 -4.34
C LEU A 103 13.84 6.30 -2.84
N GLU A 104 14.97 6.55 -2.18
CA GLU A 104 15.01 6.85 -0.74
C GLU A 104 14.41 8.23 -0.42
N GLU A 105 14.57 9.21 -1.31
CA GLU A 105 13.92 10.52 -1.16
C GLU A 105 12.40 10.43 -1.36
N ALA A 106 11.95 9.56 -2.28
CA ALA A 106 10.53 9.29 -2.50
C ALA A 106 9.89 8.65 -1.26
N ARG A 107 10.60 7.71 -0.62
CA ARG A 107 10.20 7.12 0.66
C ARG A 107 10.09 8.18 1.75
N ALA A 108 11.15 8.95 1.96
CA ALA A 108 11.20 10.00 2.97
C ALA A 108 10.13 11.08 2.75
N TYR A 109 9.86 11.44 1.49
CA TYR A 109 8.77 12.36 1.14
C TYR A 109 7.42 11.84 1.63
N CYS A 110 7.07 10.59 1.31
CA CYS A 110 5.78 10.05 1.74
C CYS A 110 5.70 9.89 3.26
N GLU A 111 6.76 9.44 3.93
CA GLU A 111 6.77 9.29 5.40
C GLU A 111 6.68 10.64 6.13
N GLY A 112 7.19 11.72 5.54
CA GLY A 112 7.10 13.07 6.07
C GLY A 112 5.85 13.86 5.63
N LEU A 113 5.05 13.30 4.72
CA LEU A 113 3.90 14.01 4.15
C LEU A 113 2.80 14.17 5.21
N THR A 114 2.29 15.40 5.35
CA THR A 114 1.01 15.67 6.03
C THR A 114 0.06 16.29 5.03
N LEU A 115 -1.03 15.58 4.70
CA LEU A 115 -1.95 15.94 3.63
C LEU A 115 -3.37 15.49 3.97
N GLY A 116 -4.38 16.33 3.71
CA GLY A 116 -5.78 16.01 3.99
C GLY A 116 -6.09 15.70 5.47
N GLY A 117 -5.29 16.22 6.41
CA GLY A 117 -5.41 15.94 7.84
C GLY A 117 -4.75 14.64 8.31
N TYR A 118 -3.98 13.97 7.45
CA TYR A 118 -3.32 12.69 7.75
C TYR A 118 -1.81 12.79 7.63
N SER A 119 -1.09 12.01 8.44
CA SER A 119 0.38 11.95 8.49
C SER A 119 0.93 10.51 8.47
N ASP A 120 0.09 9.52 8.16
CA ASP A 120 0.41 8.09 8.06
C ASP A 120 0.62 7.65 6.60
N TRP A 121 1.17 8.56 5.80
CA TRP A 121 1.46 8.33 4.39
C TRP A 121 2.73 7.48 4.23
N ARG A 122 2.77 6.70 3.16
CA ARG A 122 3.89 5.84 2.79
C ARG A 122 4.01 5.72 1.28
N LEU A 123 5.19 5.33 0.82
CA LEU A 123 5.37 4.93 -0.57
C LEU A 123 4.64 3.59 -0.81
N PRO A 124 3.89 3.42 -1.92
CA PRO A 124 3.13 2.19 -2.19
C PRO A 124 4.06 1.05 -2.59
N THR A 125 3.61 -0.19 -2.40
CA THR A 125 4.20 -1.36 -3.07
C THR A 125 3.85 -1.39 -4.55
N ARG A 126 4.55 -2.20 -5.33
CA ARG A 126 4.21 -2.42 -6.76
C ARG A 126 2.77 -2.90 -6.93
N MET A 127 2.32 -3.83 -6.10
CA MET A 127 0.98 -4.39 -6.21
C MET A 127 -0.09 -3.35 -5.91
N GLU A 128 0.13 -2.53 -4.87
CA GLU A 128 -0.79 -1.44 -4.53
C GLU A 128 -0.87 -0.40 -5.65
N LEU A 129 0.26 0.04 -6.19
CA LEU A 129 0.25 1.06 -7.24
C LEU A 129 -0.41 0.56 -8.54
N LEU A 130 -0.33 -0.74 -8.82
CA LEU A 130 -1.05 -1.37 -9.93
C LEU A 130 -2.57 -1.39 -9.73
N THR A 131 -3.08 -1.35 -8.50
CA THR A 131 -4.53 -1.33 -8.26
C THR A 131 -5.22 -0.05 -8.74
N ILE A 132 -4.46 1.04 -8.93
CA ILE A 132 -5.00 2.31 -9.43
C ILE A 132 -4.75 2.53 -10.94
N VAL A 133 -4.14 1.56 -11.61
CA VAL A 133 -3.99 1.56 -13.07
C VAL A 133 -5.33 1.22 -13.73
N ASP A 134 -5.71 2.00 -14.72
CA ASP A 134 -6.87 1.77 -15.57
C ASP A 134 -6.39 1.37 -16.97
N ALA A 135 -6.49 0.07 -17.28
CA ALA A 135 -6.02 -0.53 -18.53
C ALA A 135 -6.87 -0.14 -19.75
N SER A 136 -8.02 0.51 -19.54
CA SER A 136 -8.82 1.10 -20.63
C SER A 136 -8.31 2.47 -21.07
N ARG A 137 -7.30 3.02 -20.37
CA ARG A 137 -6.82 4.40 -20.53
C ARG A 137 -5.32 4.46 -20.79
N ALA A 138 -4.89 5.57 -21.35
CA ALA A 138 -3.49 5.92 -21.51
C ALA A 138 -3.31 7.44 -21.34
N ALA A 139 -2.13 7.85 -20.90
CA ALA A 139 -1.72 9.25 -20.76
C ALA A 139 -2.73 10.21 -20.05
N PRO A 140 -3.13 9.95 -18.79
CA PRO A 140 -2.66 8.87 -17.93
C PRO A 140 -3.56 7.63 -17.93
N ALA A 141 -2.94 6.45 -17.73
CA ALA A 141 -3.58 5.16 -17.48
C ALA A 141 -4.10 5.05 -16.03
N THR A 142 -4.79 6.08 -15.56
CA THR A 142 -5.40 6.15 -14.21
C THR A 142 -6.78 6.79 -14.30
N ASN A 143 -7.61 6.58 -13.30
CA ASN A 143 -8.91 7.25 -13.21
C ASN A 143 -8.73 8.78 -13.10
N PRO A 144 -9.52 9.62 -13.81
CA PRO A 144 -9.43 11.09 -13.76
C PRO A 144 -9.59 11.74 -12.39
N VAL A 145 -10.07 10.98 -11.39
CA VAL A 145 -10.08 11.41 -9.99
C VAL A 145 -8.68 11.75 -9.47
N PHE A 146 -7.65 11.09 -10.02
CA PHE A 146 -6.25 11.35 -9.74
C PHE A 146 -5.72 12.44 -10.68
N THR A 147 -5.13 13.47 -10.11
CA THR A 147 -4.33 14.43 -10.87
C THR A 147 -2.91 13.85 -10.94
N SER A 148 -2.62 13.18 -12.05
CA SER A 148 -1.37 12.43 -12.26
C SER A 148 -0.60 12.99 -13.44
N GLY A 149 0.73 13.09 -13.32
CA GLY A 149 1.63 13.09 -14.48
C GLY A 149 1.64 11.74 -15.21
N ASN A 150 2.12 11.72 -16.46
CA ASN A 150 2.20 10.53 -17.32
C ASN A 150 3.52 9.73 -17.16
N GLY A 151 4.34 10.06 -16.15
CA GLY A 151 5.68 9.50 -15.95
C GLY A 151 5.70 8.14 -15.24
N LYS A 152 6.91 7.73 -14.84
CA LYS A 152 7.13 6.61 -13.92
C LYS A 152 6.93 7.07 -12.48
N TYR A 153 6.37 6.20 -11.66
CA TYR A 153 6.13 6.41 -10.24
C TYR A 153 6.82 5.34 -9.43
N TRP A 154 7.58 5.76 -8.42
CA TRP A 154 8.30 4.82 -7.54
C TRP A 154 7.37 3.96 -6.70
N THR A 155 7.84 2.76 -6.41
CA THR A 155 7.24 1.84 -5.44
C THR A 155 8.30 1.42 -4.42
N THR A 156 7.90 0.85 -3.29
CA THR A 156 8.81 0.29 -2.29
C THR A 156 9.41 -1.06 -2.69
N THR A 157 8.93 -1.68 -3.78
CA THR A 157 9.30 -3.02 -4.19
C THR A 157 10.62 -3.00 -4.95
N LEU A 158 11.62 -3.73 -4.48
CA LEU A 158 12.90 -3.91 -5.18
C LEU A 158 12.86 -5.09 -6.15
N GLN A 159 13.80 -5.10 -7.10
CA GLN A 159 13.95 -6.20 -8.05
C GLN A 159 14.47 -7.47 -7.33
N ALA A 160 13.97 -8.62 -7.77
CA ALA A 160 14.34 -9.89 -7.17
C ALA A 160 15.71 -10.33 -7.72
N GLY A 161 16.75 -10.21 -6.89
CA GLY A 161 18.11 -10.60 -7.24
C GLY A 161 19.09 -9.43 -7.28
N ASP A 162 18.59 -8.20 -7.40
CA ASP A 162 19.39 -6.99 -7.40
C ASP A 162 18.68 -5.83 -6.66
N ALA A 163 19.17 -5.49 -5.47
CA ALA A 163 18.63 -4.39 -4.67
C ALA A 163 19.04 -3.00 -5.19
N SER A 164 19.91 -2.92 -6.21
CA SER A 164 20.22 -1.67 -6.91
C SER A 164 19.15 -1.29 -7.94
N GLU A 165 18.17 -2.15 -8.19
CA GLU A 165 17.01 -1.89 -9.04
C GLU A 165 15.69 -1.90 -8.24
N GLY A 166 14.80 -0.97 -8.60
CA GLY A 166 13.49 -0.80 -7.97
C GLY A 166 12.37 -0.85 -8.99
N TRP A 167 11.19 -1.30 -8.57
CA TRP A 167 10.00 -1.30 -9.41
C TRP A 167 9.35 0.09 -9.45
N SER A 168 8.88 0.46 -10.63
CA SER A 168 8.07 1.63 -10.90
C SER A 168 6.85 1.25 -11.74
N VAL A 169 5.80 2.07 -11.69
CA VAL A 169 4.66 1.97 -12.60
C VAL A 169 4.60 3.22 -13.47
N ARG A 170 4.57 3.04 -14.78
CA ARG A 170 4.51 4.12 -15.76
C ARG A 170 3.05 4.44 -16.10
N PHE A 171 2.59 5.64 -15.76
CA PHE A 171 1.20 6.05 -16.01
C PHE A 171 0.94 6.51 -17.45
N SER A 172 1.93 6.58 -18.34
CA SER A 172 1.62 6.77 -19.77
C SER A 172 0.81 5.62 -20.35
N ASP A 173 1.01 4.40 -19.86
CA ASP A 173 0.45 3.15 -20.42
C ASP A 173 0.16 2.04 -19.39
N GLY A 174 0.36 2.30 -18.10
CA GLY A 174 0.05 1.35 -17.02
C GLY A 174 1.10 0.26 -16.80
N LEU A 175 2.26 0.35 -17.45
CA LEU A 175 3.30 -0.69 -17.39
C LEU A 175 4.08 -0.65 -16.07
N ALA A 176 4.20 -1.80 -15.40
CA ALA A 176 5.18 -1.99 -14.33
C ALA A 176 6.53 -2.46 -14.92
N SER A 177 7.60 -1.76 -14.56
CA SER A 177 8.98 -2.14 -14.92
C SER A 177 9.92 -1.85 -13.75
N TYR A 178 11.17 -2.30 -13.84
CA TYR A 178 12.20 -1.94 -12.88
C TYR A 178 13.41 -1.33 -13.60
N ASP A 179 14.11 -0.46 -12.89
CA ASP A 179 15.32 0.23 -13.33
C ASP A 179 16.18 0.57 -12.10
N GLY A 180 17.39 1.08 -12.32
CA GLY A 180 18.28 1.51 -11.23
C GLY A 180 17.64 2.52 -10.28
N ILE A 181 17.80 2.33 -8.96
CA ILE A 181 17.24 3.19 -7.90
C ILE A 181 17.80 4.62 -7.91
N SER A 182 18.89 4.85 -8.66
CA SER A 182 19.50 6.15 -8.91
C SER A 182 18.82 6.95 -10.02
N ASN A 183 17.69 6.48 -10.58
CA ASN A 183 16.88 7.27 -11.50
C ASN A 183 15.83 8.10 -10.73
N PRO A 184 15.57 9.36 -11.11
CA PRO A 184 14.54 10.15 -10.45
C PRO A 184 13.16 9.90 -11.09
N TYR A 185 12.17 9.46 -10.32
CA TYR A 185 10.78 9.24 -10.75
C TYR A 185 9.76 9.96 -9.87
N LEU A 186 8.55 10.15 -10.38
CA LEU A 186 7.44 10.80 -9.66
C LEU A 186 7.01 9.95 -8.46
N VAL A 187 6.24 10.55 -7.56
CA VAL A 187 5.78 9.91 -6.33
C VAL A 187 4.30 10.15 -6.12
N ARG A 188 3.59 9.10 -5.73
CA ARG A 188 2.20 9.18 -5.25
C ARG A 188 2.12 8.37 -3.97
N CYS A 189 1.81 9.06 -2.88
CA CYS A 189 1.75 8.40 -1.58
C CYS A 189 0.41 7.68 -1.39
N VAL A 190 0.48 6.59 -0.62
CA VAL A 190 -0.66 5.79 -0.18
C VAL A 190 -0.72 5.76 1.33
N ARG A 191 -1.89 5.48 1.90
CA ARG A 191 -2.09 5.28 3.33
C ARG A 191 -3.07 4.14 3.59
N GLY A 192 -3.01 3.60 4.80
CA GLY A 192 -3.72 2.39 5.19
C GLY A 192 -2.81 1.15 5.27
N PRO A 193 -3.35 0.01 5.76
CA PRO A 193 -2.59 -1.23 5.90
C PRO A 193 -2.06 -1.68 4.54
N ALA A 194 -0.84 -2.22 4.51
CA ALA A 194 -0.28 -2.78 3.29
C ALA A 194 -1.10 -3.98 2.80
N LEU A 195 -1.28 -4.08 1.48
CA LEU A 195 -1.89 -5.26 0.82
C LEU A 195 -0.94 -6.45 0.77
#